data_AF-A0A1M6N0F5-F1
#
_entry.id   AF-A0A1M6N0F5-F1
#
_cell.length_a   1.000
_cell.length_b   1.000
_cell.length_c   1.000
_cell.angle_alpha   90.00
_cell.angle_beta   90.00
_cell.angle_gamma   90.00
#
_symmetry.space_group_name_H-M   'P 1'
#
loop_
_entity.id
_entity.type
_entity.pdbx_description
1 polymer ?
#
loop_
_entity_poly.entity_id
_entity_poly.type
_entity_poly.pdbx_seq_one_letter_code
_entity_poly.pdbx_strand_id
1 'polypeptide(L)'
;MSENYKIKRLYNLILNKEFEDSDYWYCTGKTYVINILKDFDDNDMIELESQILSWQLDKIQILSECLIYGFTNESTFNNQSKILTFLLANLEDESEKLDILENASDVILKGAYKSIELLDLIIEWFENKGYDKTPYYNLHCLRIYEAKKIAIRNNLIKQKINELRKEILSLTKSMQAFDEIDGIQDASIKILMDFDDEDFEQLKIELLLWNDNELEILAKVFSRGDINGNLIDDNYFYGFLFVILPTQKSVLLLDDMFYFFENQKIDFCLLQQIKNKLNELIAKRYIERSTYEFWSKEISVKEKDCI
;
A
#
# COMPACT_ATOMS: atom_id res chain seq x y z
N MET A 1 29.27 -9.75 -13.11
CA MET A 1 28.07 -10.45 -13.61
C MET A 1 27.31 -10.98 -12.41
N SER A 2 26.03 -10.61 -12.27
CA SER A 2 25.16 -10.95 -11.14
C SER A 2 25.08 -12.45 -10.87
N GLU A 3 25.01 -12.87 -9.60
CA GLU A 3 24.81 -14.28 -9.23
C GLU A 3 23.37 -14.75 -9.48
N ASN A 4 22.43 -13.80 -9.54
CA ASN A 4 21.01 -14.06 -9.73
C ASN A 4 20.68 -14.62 -11.12
N TYR A 5 20.10 -15.82 -11.11
CA TYR A 5 19.79 -16.54 -12.33
C TYR A 5 18.71 -15.85 -13.17
N LYS A 6 17.76 -15.14 -12.54
CA LYS A 6 16.65 -14.47 -13.24
C LYS A 6 17.15 -13.28 -14.04
N ILE A 7 18.03 -12.48 -13.45
CA ILE A 7 18.64 -11.33 -14.12
C ILE A 7 19.59 -11.77 -15.23
N LYS A 8 20.39 -12.83 -14.99
CA LYS A 8 21.18 -13.48 -16.05
C LYS A 8 20.31 -13.96 -17.20
N ARG A 9 19.17 -14.59 -16.90
CA ARG A 9 18.22 -15.07 -17.91
C ARG A 9 17.64 -13.92 -18.73
N LEU A 10 17.29 -12.79 -18.09
CA LEU A 10 16.84 -11.58 -18.77
C LEU A 10 17.92 -11.03 -19.71
N TYR A 11 19.14 -10.84 -19.19
CA TYR A 11 20.26 -10.34 -19.98
C TYR A 11 20.59 -11.25 -21.18
N ASN A 12 20.64 -12.57 -20.94
CA ASN A 12 20.93 -13.55 -21.99
C ASN A 12 19.82 -13.62 -23.06
N LEU A 13 18.56 -13.42 -22.69
CA LEU A 13 17.46 -13.33 -23.66
C LEU A 13 17.70 -12.17 -24.64
N ILE A 14 18.05 -11.00 -24.11
CA ILE A 14 18.33 -9.80 -24.90
C ILE A 14 19.58 -10.02 -25.75
N LEU A 15 20.67 -10.48 -25.14
CA LEU A 15 21.95 -10.72 -25.83
C LEU A 15 21.81 -11.70 -27.00
N ASN A 16 21.11 -12.82 -26.81
CA ASN A 16 20.98 -13.85 -27.85
C ASN A 16 20.09 -13.40 -29.02
N LYS A 17 19.34 -12.32 -28.87
CA LYS A 17 18.38 -11.79 -29.83
C LYS A 17 18.65 -10.33 -30.20
N GLU A 18 19.84 -9.82 -29.89
CA GLU A 18 20.19 -8.40 -30.03
C GLU A 18 20.18 -7.89 -31.49
N PHE A 19 20.28 -8.81 -32.45
CA PHE A 19 20.25 -8.50 -33.88
C PHE A 19 18.85 -8.65 -34.52
N GLU A 20 17.84 -9.03 -33.74
CA GLU A 20 16.46 -8.98 -34.22
C GLU A 20 16.00 -7.51 -34.29
N ASP A 21 15.05 -7.22 -35.17
CA ASP A 21 14.57 -5.86 -35.40
C ASP A 21 13.55 -5.41 -34.33
N SER A 22 13.14 -4.13 -34.41
CA SER A 22 12.13 -3.55 -33.53
C SER A 22 10.79 -4.28 -33.62
N ASP A 23 10.41 -4.78 -34.80
CA ASP A 23 9.15 -5.51 -34.99
C ASP A 23 9.14 -6.80 -34.15
N TYR A 24 10.27 -7.52 -34.11
CA TYR A 24 10.41 -8.67 -33.23
C TYR A 24 10.23 -8.30 -31.76
N TRP A 25 10.92 -7.26 -31.28
CA TRP A 25 10.86 -6.86 -29.87
C TRP A 25 9.48 -6.33 -29.48
N TYR A 26 8.86 -5.55 -30.35
CA TYR A 26 7.52 -5.02 -30.20
C TYR A 26 6.43 -6.11 -30.22
N CYS A 27 6.54 -7.14 -31.06
CA CYS A 27 5.49 -8.15 -31.22
C CYS A 27 5.67 -9.36 -30.30
N THR A 28 6.91 -9.83 -30.15
CA THR A 28 7.22 -11.13 -29.53
C THR A 28 8.16 -11.00 -28.35
N GLY A 29 9.27 -10.26 -28.53
CA GLY A 29 10.34 -10.15 -27.55
C GLY A 29 9.85 -9.61 -26.20
N LYS A 30 8.99 -8.58 -26.21
CA LYS A 30 8.38 -8.03 -25.00
C LYS A 30 7.67 -9.09 -24.16
N THR A 31 6.95 -10.04 -24.77
CA THR A 31 6.23 -11.07 -24.03
C THR A 31 7.19 -11.98 -23.28
N TYR A 32 8.35 -12.29 -23.86
CA TYR A 32 9.38 -13.08 -23.18
C TYR A 32 10.03 -12.31 -22.03
N VAL A 33 10.34 -11.03 -22.22
CA VAL A 33 10.87 -10.15 -21.16
C VAL A 33 9.87 -10.07 -20.00
N ILE A 34 8.60 -9.78 -20.29
CA ILE A 34 7.55 -9.68 -19.28
C ILE A 34 7.35 -11.00 -18.55
N ASN A 35 7.40 -12.14 -19.25
CA ASN A 35 7.30 -13.45 -18.60
C ASN A 35 8.47 -13.74 -17.64
N ILE A 36 9.67 -13.22 -17.91
CA ILE A 36 10.78 -13.32 -16.96
C ILE A 36 10.52 -12.42 -15.74
N LEU A 37 10.04 -11.20 -15.95
CA LEU A 37 9.75 -10.24 -14.87
C LEU A 37 8.60 -10.65 -13.94
N LYS A 38 7.71 -11.55 -14.38
CA LYS A 38 6.67 -12.14 -13.51
C LYS A 38 7.24 -12.87 -12.31
N ASP A 39 8.42 -13.46 -12.48
CA ASP A 39 9.05 -14.25 -11.43
C ASP A 39 9.89 -13.39 -10.49
N PHE A 40 9.98 -12.07 -10.70
CA PHE A 40 10.83 -11.16 -9.90
C PHE A 40 10.13 -10.77 -8.60
N ASP A 41 10.85 -10.91 -7.48
CA ASP A 41 10.51 -10.32 -6.19
C ASP A 41 11.24 -8.98 -5.97
N ASP A 42 11.00 -8.33 -4.83
CA ASP A 42 11.63 -7.04 -4.52
C ASP A 42 13.18 -7.10 -4.45
N ASN A 43 13.77 -8.23 -4.05
CA ASN A 43 15.23 -8.38 -4.03
C ASN A 43 15.79 -8.48 -5.45
N ASP A 44 15.11 -9.22 -6.34
CA ASP A 44 15.48 -9.29 -7.76
C ASP A 44 15.44 -7.91 -8.42
N MET A 45 14.46 -7.08 -8.05
CA MET A 45 14.33 -5.71 -8.55
C MET A 45 15.48 -4.81 -8.08
N ILE A 46 15.83 -4.84 -6.78
CA ILE A 46 16.95 -4.08 -6.22
C ILE A 46 18.27 -4.50 -6.89
N GLU A 47 18.49 -5.80 -7.08
CA GLU A 47 19.70 -6.28 -7.73
C GLU A 47 19.75 -5.91 -9.22
N LEU A 48 18.61 -5.86 -9.92
CA LEU A 48 18.55 -5.39 -11.29
C LEU A 48 18.92 -3.90 -11.39
N GLU A 49 18.33 -3.04 -10.55
CA GLU A 49 18.66 -1.60 -10.49
C GLU A 49 20.17 -1.38 -10.26
N SER A 50 20.79 -2.19 -9.40
CA SER A 50 22.21 -2.06 -9.07
C SER A 50 23.17 -2.34 -10.24
N GLN A 51 22.72 -3.04 -11.28
CA GLN A 51 23.59 -3.48 -12.39
C GLN A 51 23.13 -3.06 -13.77
N ILE A 52 21.86 -2.70 -13.97
CA ILE A 52 21.27 -2.43 -15.29
C ILE A 52 22.00 -1.29 -16.02
N LEU A 53 22.49 -0.28 -15.29
CA LEU A 53 23.28 0.82 -15.87
C LEU A 53 24.68 0.39 -16.37
N SER A 54 25.16 -0.78 -15.95
CA SER A 54 26.42 -1.35 -16.46
C SER A 54 26.24 -2.13 -17.76
N TRP A 55 24.99 -2.33 -18.19
CA TRP A 55 24.71 -2.98 -19.48
C TRP A 55 25.04 -2.02 -20.62
N GLN A 56 25.33 -2.58 -21.79
CA GLN A 56 25.52 -1.77 -22.98
C GLN A 56 24.20 -1.07 -23.36
N LEU A 57 24.30 0.16 -23.86
CA LEU A 57 23.14 1.03 -24.12
C LEU A 57 22.09 0.36 -25.01
N ASP A 58 22.49 -0.35 -26.05
CA ASP A 58 21.60 -1.08 -26.95
C ASP A 58 20.78 -2.17 -26.23
N LYS A 59 21.32 -2.80 -25.18
CA LYS A 59 20.59 -3.79 -24.36
C LYS A 59 19.57 -3.09 -23.46
N ILE A 60 19.91 -1.89 -22.98
CA ILE A 60 19.00 -1.06 -22.20
C ILE A 60 17.86 -0.59 -23.09
N GLN A 61 18.14 -0.11 -24.31
CA GLN A 61 17.14 0.31 -25.29
C GLN A 61 16.12 -0.80 -25.58
N ILE A 62 16.60 -2.01 -25.89
CA ILE A 62 15.73 -3.18 -26.10
C ILE A 62 14.87 -3.47 -24.87
N LEU A 63 15.46 -3.39 -23.68
CA LEU A 63 14.74 -3.62 -22.43
C LEU A 63 13.66 -2.54 -22.23
N SER A 64 14.00 -1.25 -22.35
CA SER A 64 13.06 -0.13 -22.24
C SER A 64 11.89 -0.30 -23.18
N GLU A 65 12.14 -0.60 -24.46
CA GLU A 65 11.12 -0.85 -25.47
C GLU A 65 10.17 -1.98 -25.04
N CYS A 66 10.73 -3.10 -24.57
CA CYS A 66 9.95 -4.23 -24.06
C CYS A 66 9.09 -3.85 -22.85
N LEU A 67 9.62 -3.03 -21.94
CA LEU A 67 8.89 -2.56 -20.76
C LEU A 67 7.78 -1.60 -21.16
N ILE A 68 8.06 -0.66 -22.07
CA ILE A 68 7.13 0.36 -22.59
C ILE A 68 5.96 -0.27 -23.36
N TYR A 69 6.19 -1.31 -24.15
CA TYR A 69 5.12 -1.90 -24.96
C TYR A 69 4.54 -3.18 -24.37
N GLY A 70 5.10 -3.64 -23.24
CA GLY A 70 4.75 -4.89 -22.55
C GLY A 70 3.57 -4.83 -21.61
N PHE A 71 2.90 -3.67 -21.42
CA PHE A 71 1.80 -3.42 -20.46
C PHE A 71 0.48 -4.15 -20.76
N THR A 72 0.53 -5.45 -20.97
CA THR A 72 -0.64 -6.31 -21.20
C THR A 72 -0.97 -7.16 -19.97
N ASN A 73 -0.14 -7.11 -18.92
CA ASN A 73 -0.29 -7.92 -17.73
C ASN A 73 -0.20 -7.09 -16.44
N GLU A 74 -1.28 -7.09 -15.66
CA GLU A 74 -1.34 -6.40 -14.37
C GLU A 74 -0.27 -6.91 -13.38
N SER A 75 0.14 -8.19 -13.50
CA SER A 75 1.05 -8.82 -12.53
C SER A 75 2.49 -8.28 -12.57
N THR A 76 2.93 -7.70 -13.69
CA THR A 76 4.29 -7.13 -13.85
C THR A 76 4.32 -5.62 -13.91
N PHE A 77 3.15 -5.00 -13.93
CA PHE A 77 3.00 -3.56 -14.14
C PHE A 77 3.82 -2.74 -13.16
N ASN A 78 3.83 -3.15 -11.88
CA ASN A 78 4.61 -2.49 -10.84
C ASN A 78 6.13 -2.61 -11.06
N ASN A 79 6.62 -3.77 -11.50
CA ASN A 79 8.03 -4.00 -11.78
C ASN A 79 8.50 -3.16 -12.97
N GLN A 80 7.71 -3.15 -14.06
CA GLN A 80 8.00 -2.32 -15.22
C GLN A 80 8.06 -0.83 -14.85
N SER A 81 7.06 -0.37 -14.10
CA SER A 81 6.98 1.02 -13.65
C SER A 81 8.19 1.41 -12.78
N LYS A 82 8.63 0.54 -11.86
CA LYS A 82 9.85 0.74 -11.04
C LYS A 82 11.10 0.91 -11.92
N ILE A 83 11.37 -0.05 -12.82
CA ILE A 83 12.57 -0.02 -13.68
C ILE A 83 12.56 1.20 -14.60
N LEU A 84 11.43 1.52 -15.22
CA LEU A 84 11.33 2.67 -16.13
C LEU A 84 11.57 4.00 -15.40
N THR A 85 11.09 4.13 -14.16
CA THR A 85 11.42 5.30 -13.34
C THR A 85 12.91 5.36 -13.02
N PHE A 86 13.51 4.22 -12.66
CA PHE A 86 14.94 4.16 -12.38
C PHE A 86 15.80 4.51 -13.59
N LEU A 87 15.47 3.97 -14.77
CA LEU A 87 16.15 4.29 -16.02
C LEU A 87 15.98 5.77 -16.40
N LEU A 88 14.75 6.29 -16.33
CA LEU A 88 14.48 7.71 -16.62
C LEU A 88 15.23 8.65 -15.68
N ALA A 89 15.48 8.26 -14.43
CA ALA A 89 16.24 9.07 -13.49
C ALA A 89 17.75 9.04 -13.77
N ASN A 90 18.30 7.87 -14.13
CA ASN A 90 19.75 7.62 -14.07
C ASN A 90 20.45 7.44 -15.41
N LEU A 91 19.73 7.30 -16.53
CA LEU A 91 20.38 7.22 -17.83
C LEU A 91 21.06 8.53 -18.20
N GLU A 92 22.24 8.43 -18.80
CA GLU A 92 22.97 9.58 -19.37
C GLU A 92 22.48 9.93 -20.78
N ASP A 93 22.03 8.92 -21.54
CA ASP A 93 21.57 9.09 -22.92
C ASP A 93 20.24 9.85 -22.97
N GLU A 94 20.27 11.09 -23.47
CA GLU A 94 19.12 11.98 -23.48
C GLU A 94 18.00 11.50 -24.43
N SER A 95 18.35 10.82 -25.52
CA SER A 95 17.38 10.29 -26.47
C SER A 95 16.54 9.19 -25.81
N GLU A 96 17.20 8.28 -25.10
CA GLU A 96 16.55 7.19 -24.39
C GLU A 96 15.68 7.68 -23.23
N LYS A 97 16.15 8.69 -22.49
CA LYS A 97 15.33 9.34 -21.45
C LYS A 97 14.06 9.95 -22.03
N LEU A 98 14.16 10.63 -23.17
CA LEU A 98 13.01 11.21 -23.83
C LEU A 98 12.02 10.14 -24.28
N ASP A 99 12.50 9.05 -24.88
CA ASP A 99 11.64 7.93 -25.28
C ASP A 99 10.86 7.35 -24.08
N ILE A 100 11.54 7.14 -22.95
CA ILE A 100 10.89 6.69 -21.71
C ILE A 100 9.90 7.73 -21.19
N LEU A 101 10.23 9.03 -21.20
CA LEU A 101 9.32 10.08 -20.73
C LEU A 101 8.03 10.11 -21.56
N GLU A 102 8.16 10.10 -22.88
CA GLU A 102 7.05 10.12 -23.83
C GLU A 102 6.16 8.87 -23.66
N ASN A 103 6.77 7.69 -23.66
CA ASN A 103 6.03 6.46 -23.80
C ASN A 103 5.71 5.76 -22.46
N ALA A 104 6.38 6.10 -21.36
CA ALA A 104 6.21 5.45 -20.05
C ALA A 104 5.68 6.36 -18.93
N SER A 105 5.53 7.67 -19.13
CA SER A 105 5.07 8.58 -18.05
C SER A 105 3.73 8.19 -17.41
N ASP A 106 2.78 7.66 -18.18
CA ASP A 106 1.49 7.15 -17.65
C ASP A 106 1.68 5.91 -16.77
N VAL A 107 2.64 5.06 -17.14
CA VAL A 107 2.97 3.84 -16.38
C VAL A 107 3.69 4.21 -15.09
N ILE A 108 4.60 5.18 -15.15
CA ILE A 108 5.29 5.70 -13.97
C ILE A 108 4.28 6.26 -12.97
N LEU A 109 3.28 7.01 -13.46
CA LEU A 109 2.20 7.56 -12.65
C LEU A 109 1.32 6.49 -12.01
N LYS A 110 0.88 5.49 -12.78
CA LYS A 110 -0.12 4.50 -12.34
C LYS A 110 0.47 3.32 -11.56
N GLY A 111 1.75 3.03 -11.72
CA GLY A 111 2.38 1.88 -11.05
C GLY A 111 2.64 2.11 -9.57
N ALA A 112 3.29 1.13 -8.93
CA ALA A 112 3.66 1.19 -7.51
C ALA A 112 4.36 2.50 -7.12
N TYR A 113 4.27 2.91 -5.86
CA TYR A 113 4.90 4.16 -5.41
C TYR A 113 6.42 4.17 -5.68
N LYS A 114 6.91 5.34 -6.09
CA LYS A 114 8.30 5.58 -6.45
C LYS A 114 9.04 6.29 -5.33
N SER A 115 10.35 6.14 -5.31
CA SER A 115 11.23 6.98 -4.49
C SER A 115 11.05 8.44 -4.90
N ILE A 116 10.90 9.31 -3.90
CA ILE A 116 10.80 10.76 -4.12
C ILE A 116 12.11 11.27 -4.72
N GLU A 117 13.24 10.72 -4.29
CA GLU A 117 14.57 11.06 -4.79
C GLU A 117 14.71 10.80 -6.30
N LEU A 118 14.22 9.64 -6.79
CA LEU A 118 14.24 9.35 -8.23
C LEU A 118 13.36 10.34 -9.02
N LEU A 119 12.18 10.67 -8.50
CA LEU A 119 11.28 11.63 -9.15
C LEU A 119 11.88 13.05 -9.15
N ASP A 120 12.59 13.43 -8.10
CA ASP A 120 13.31 14.72 -8.03
C ASP A 120 14.40 14.81 -9.10
N LEU A 121 15.19 13.76 -9.30
CA LEU A 121 16.20 13.70 -10.35
C LEU A 121 15.59 13.85 -11.76
N ILE A 122 14.43 13.23 -12.00
CA ILE A 122 13.72 13.33 -13.28
C ILE A 122 13.20 14.74 -13.50
N ILE A 123 12.58 15.33 -12.47
CA ILE A 123 12.03 16.70 -12.51
C ILE A 123 13.14 17.71 -12.76
N GLU A 124 14.21 17.65 -11.99
CA GLU A 124 15.36 18.54 -12.15
C GLU A 124 15.92 18.45 -13.58
N TRP A 125 16.05 17.23 -14.11
CA TRP A 125 16.51 17.03 -15.48
C TRP A 125 15.62 17.70 -16.52
N PHE A 126 14.30 17.46 -16.52
CA PHE A 126 13.44 18.00 -17.56
C PHE A 126 13.18 19.51 -17.41
N GLU A 127 13.23 20.05 -16.19
CA GLU A 127 13.11 21.49 -15.92
C GLU A 127 14.35 22.23 -16.42
N ASN A 128 15.54 21.68 -16.16
CA ASN A 128 16.81 22.24 -16.64
C ASN A 128 16.89 22.25 -18.18
N LYS A 129 16.26 21.27 -18.83
CA LYS A 129 16.16 21.18 -20.30
C LYS A 129 15.00 21.99 -20.89
N GLY A 130 14.07 22.47 -20.07
CA GLY A 130 12.89 23.23 -20.51
C GLY A 130 11.81 22.39 -21.18
N TYR A 131 11.78 21.07 -20.95
CA TYR A 131 10.75 20.19 -21.51
C TYR A 131 9.39 20.39 -20.84
N ASP A 132 9.36 20.79 -19.57
CA ASP A 132 8.15 21.24 -18.87
C ASP A 132 7.43 22.38 -19.59
N LYS A 133 8.16 23.23 -20.31
CA LYS A 133 7.63 24.37 -21.08
C LYS A 133 7.37 24.04 -22.54
N THR A 134 7.80 22.86 -23.01
CA THR A 134 7.63 22.44 -24.40
C THR A 134 6.26 21.78 -24.56
N PRO A 135 5.35 22.29 -25.42
CA PRO A 135 3.98 21.79 -25.50
C PRO A 135 3.86 20.28 -25.75
N TYR A 136 4.79 19.70 -26.52
CA TYR A 136 4.83 18.27 -26.80
C TYR A 136 5.10 17.44 -25.54
N TYR A 137 6.06 17.85 -24.71
CA TYR A 137 6.48 17.11 -23.50
C TYR A 137 5.68 17.46 -22.24
N ASN A 138 5.03 18.62 -22.20
CA ASN A 138 4.40 19.17 -21.01
C ASN A 138 3.45 18.16 -20.32
N LEU A 139 2.62 17.45 -21.07
CA LEU A 139 1.72 16.44 -20.51
C LEU A 139 2.46 15.30 -19.80
N HIS A 140 3.58 14.85 -20.36
CA HIS A 140 4.40 13.79 -19.80
C HIS A 140 5.10 14.26 -18.51
N CYS A 141 5.60 15.49 -18.49
CA CYS A 141 6.15 16.11 -17.27
C CYS A 141 5.10 16.26 -16.16
N LEU A 142 3.87 16.66 -16.50
CA LEU A 142 2.75 16.76 -15.55
C LEU A 142 2.47 15.43 -14.85
N ARG A 143 2.51 14.31 -15.57
CA ARG A 143 2.36 12.97 -14.98
C ARG A 143 3.45 12.64 -13.97
N ILE A 144 4.69 13.06 -14.22
CA ILE A 144 5.80 12.87 -13.25
C ILE A 144 5.58 13.74 -12.00
N TYR A 145 5.13 14.98 -12.15
CA TYR A 145 4.75 15.82 -11.00
C TYR A 145 3.61 15.20 -10.18
N GLU A 146 2.59 14.64 -10.83
CA GLU A 146 1.50 13.93 -10.17
C GLU A 146 1.99 12.68 -9.44
N ALA A 147 2.86 11.88 -10.06
CA ALA A 147 3.49 10.73 -9.43
C ALA A 147 4.24 11.12 -8.15
N LYS A 148 4.92 12.28 -8.17
CA LYS A 148 5.60 12.83 -6.98
C LYS A 148 4.62 13.23 -5.89
N LYS A 149 3.54 13.93 -6.22
CA LYS A 149 2.49 14.29 -5.24
C LYS A 149 1.92 13.05 -4.57
N ILE A 150 1.62 12.01 -5.35
CA ILE A 150 1.13 10.72 -4.84
C ILE A 150 2.18 10.07 -3.94
N ALA A 151 3.45 10.03 -4.34
CA ALA A 151 4.52 9.45 -3.53
C ALA A 151 4.71 10.18 -2.19
N ILE A 152 4.64 11.51 -2.18
CA ILE A 152 4.70 12.34 -0.96
C ILE A 152 3.53 12.01 -0.04
N ARG A 153 2.29 11.96 -0.56
CA ARG A 153 1.10 11.63 0.24
C ARG A 153 1.25 10.27 0.89
N ASN A 154 1.70 9.26 0.15
CA ASN A 154 1.90 7.91 0.66
C ASN A 154 3.00 7.80 1.71
N ASN A 155 4.09 8.55 1.57
CA ASN A 155 5.12 8.61 2.60
C ASN A 155 4.57 9.22 3.90
N LEU A 156 3.77 10.29 3.79
CA LEU A 156 3.09 10.89 4.94
C LEU A 156 2.13 9.90 5.63
N ILE A 157 1.30 9.17 4.87
CA ILE A 157 0.42 8.13 5.42
C ILE A 157 1.25 7.10 6.21
N LYS A 158 2.31 6.57 5.59
CA LYS A 158 3.21 5.60 6.24
C LYS A 158 3.86 6.14 7.50
N GLN A 159 4.25 7.42 7.52
CA GLN A 159 4.82 8.06 8.71
C GLN A 159 3.80 8.12 9.84
N LYS A 160 2.58 8.61 9.56
CA LYS A 160 1.48 8.66 10.54
C LYS A 160 1.17 7.29 11.13
N ILE A 161 1.02 6.26 10.29
CA ILE A 161 0.76 4.88 10.75
C ILE A 161 1.93 4.35 11.59
N ASN A 162 3.17 4.61 11.20
CA ASN A 162 4.34 4.21 11.98
C ASN A 162 4.45 4.94 13.32
N GLU A 163 4.09 6.21 13.38
CA GLU A 163 4.00 6.97 14.63
C GLU A 163 2.94 6.38 15.56
N LEU A 164 1.73 6.11 15.03
CA LEU A 164 0.68 5.42 15.77
C LEU A 164 1.19 4.06 16.30
N ARG A 165 1.79 3.23 15.44
CA ARG A 165 2.30 1.92 15.84
C ARG A 165 3.34 1.99 16.95
N LYS A 166 4.26 2.97 16.86
CA LYS A 166 5.29 3.19 17.91
C LYS A 166 4.64 3.55 19.24
N GLU A 167 3.61 4.40 19.21
CA GLU A 167 2.89 4.78 20.42
C GLU A 167 2.15 3.59 21.02
N ILE A 168 1.43 2.82 20.19
CA ILE A 168 0.76 1.58 20.62
C ILE A 168 1.77 0.59 21.23
N LEU A 169 2.93 0.41 20.61
CA LEU A 169 4.00 -0.44 21.16
C LEU A 169 4.57 0.09 22.49
N SER A 170 4.59 1.41 22.69
CA SER A 170 5.00 2.00 23.97
C SER A 170 4.02 1.59 25.08
N LEU A 171 2.73 1.64 24.78
CA LEU A 171 1.63 1.34 25.69
C LEU A 171 1.54 -0.15 26.05
N THR A 172 1.92 -1.06 25.13
CA THR A 172 1.96 -2.51 25.43
C THR A 172 2.89 -2.86 26.60
N LYS A 173 3.94 -2.06 26.84
CA LYS A 173 4.92 -2.30 27.93
C LYS A 173 4.38 -1.92 29.31
N SER A 174 3.31 -1.13 29.35
CA SER A 174 2.68 -0.60 30.55
C SER A 174 1.21 -0.97 30.60
N MET A 175 0.83 -2.16 30.14
CA MET A 175 -0.57 -2.56 30.00
C MET A 175 -1.37 -2.49 31.31
N GLN A 176 -0.71 -2.67 32.48
CA GLN A 176 -1.33 -2.42 33.79
C GLN A 176 -1.61 -0.93 34.02
N ALA A 177 -0.65 -0.06 33.70
CA ALA A 177 -0.82 1.39 33.77
C ALA A 177 -1.82 1.93 32.74
N PHE A 178 -2.04 1.20 31.64
CA PHE A 178 -3.04 1.55 30.63
C PHE A 178 -4.43 1.66 31.25
N ASP A 179 -4.81 0.69 32.10
CA ASP A 179 -6.14 0.67 32.71
C ASP A 179 -6.26 1.64 33.90
N GLU A 180 -5.13 2.04 34.50
CA GLU A 180 -5.05 2.79 35.77
C GLU A 180 -4.72 4.30 35.61
N ILE A 181 -4.13 4.71 34.48
CA ILE A 181 -3.66 6.09 34.27
C ILE A 181 -4.51 6.77 33.21
N ASP A 182 -5.34 7.73 33.65
CA ASP A 182 -6.08 8.61 32.75
C ASP A 182 -5.12 9.37 31.81
N GLY A 183 -5.48 9.44 30.53
CA GLY A 183 -4.75 10.20 29.51
C GLY A 183 -3.48 9.53 28.97
N ILE A 184 -3.12 8.32 29.42
CA ILE A 184 -1.95 7.60 28.91
C ILE A 184 -2.03 7.33 27.40
N GLN A 185 -3.24 7.26 26.84
CA GLN A 185 -3.49 7.04 25.42
C GLN A 185 -3.67 8.33 24.59
N ASP A 186 -3.60 9.52 25.20
CA ASP A 186 -3.92 10.80 24.55
C ASP A 186 -3.03 11.07 23.34
N ALA A 187 -1.78 10.61 23.37
CA ALA A 187 -0.87 10.71 22.24
C ALA A 187 -1.37 9.91 21.02
N SER A 188 -1.84 8.67 21.24
CA SER A 188 -2.43 7.83 20.19
C SER A 188 -3.71 8.44 19.63
N ILE A 189 -4.58 8.93 20.53
CA ILE A 189 -5.83 9.62 20.15
C ILE A 189 -5.51 10.82 19.27
N LYS A 190 -4.55 11.66 19.67
CA LYS A 190 -4.16 12.85 18.90
C LYS A 190 -3.65 12.50 17.51
N ILE A 191 -2.85 11.43 17.39
CA ILE A 191 -2.38 10.94 16.08
C ILE A 191 -3.57 10.53 15.20
N LEU A 192 -4.52 9.77 15.75
CA LEU A 192 -5.73 9.33 15.04
C LEU A 192 -6.63 10.51 14.61
N MET A 193 -6.72 11.58 15.42
CA MET A 193 -7.48 12.79 15.06
C MET A 193 -6.91 13.52 13.84
N ASP A 194 -5.62 13.30 13.50
CA ASP A 194 -4.97 13.89 12.33
C ASP A 194 -5.11 13.00 11.07
N PHE A 195 -5.82 11.86 11.15
CA PHE A 195 -6.05 10.97 10.00
C PHE A 195 -7.22 11.47 9.15
N ASP A 196 -7.09 11.32 7.83
CA ASP A 196 -8.20 11.42 6.89
C ASP A 196 -8.61 10.04 6.34
N ASP A 197 -9.59 10.00 5.44
CA ASP A 197 -10.13 8.77 4.84
C ASP A 197 -9.03 7.90 4.19
N GLU A 198 -8.05 8.49 3.51
CA GLU A 198 -6.95 7.75 2.86
C GLU A 198 -6.00 7.15 3.91
N ASP A 199 -5.71 7.89 4.98
CA ASP A 199 -4.89 7.38 6.09
C ASP A 199 -5.57 6.15 6.73
N PHE A 200 -6.89 6.20 6.91
CA PHE A 200 -7.67 5.10 7.46
C PHE A 200 -7.73 3.89 6.53
N GLU A 201 -7.99 4.05 5.23
CA GLU A 201 -7.98 2.92 4.29
C GLU A 201 -6.62 2.19 4.28
N GLN A 202 -5.51 2.94 4.32
CA GLN A 202 -4.19 2.33 4.43
C GLN A 202 -3.97 1.66 5.80
N LEU A 203 -4.47 2.24 6.89
CA LEU A 203 -4.42 1.63 8.21
C LEU A 203 -5.10 0.26 8.23
N LYS A 204 -6.28 0.10 7.61
CA LYS A 204 -6.99 -1.20 7.53
C LYS A 204 -6.11 -2.32 6.97
N ILE A 205 -5.34 -2.02 5.93
CA ILE A 205 -4.42 -2.97 5.29
C ILE A 205 -3.27 -3.32 6.23
N GLU A 206 -2.66 -2.30 6.86
CA GLU A 206 -1.51 -2.47 7.75
C GLU A 206 -1.85 -3.24 9.04
N LEU A 207 -3.07 -3.06 9.58
CA LEU A 207 -3.52 -3.75 10.80
C LEU A 207 -3.48 -5.28 10.68
N LEU A 208 -3.65 -5.83 9.47
CA LEU A 208 -3.53 -7.28 9.23
C LEU A 208 -2.12 -7.83 9.49
N LEU A 209 -1.11 -6.95 9.54
CA LEU A 209 0.29 -7.27 9.80
C LEU A 209 0.72 -6.96 11.24
N TRP A 210 -0.17 -6.38 12.05
CA TRP A 210 0.11 -6.07 13.45
C TRP A 210 -0.14 -7.30 14.31
N ASN A 211 0.59 -7.42 15.43
CA ASN A 211 0.41 -8.53 16.33
C ASN A 211 -0.79 -8.32 17.27
N ASP A 212 -1.25 -9.42 17.86
CA ASP A 212 -2.45 -9.44 18.69
C ASP A 212 -2.42 -8.48 19.90
N ASN A 213 -1.24 -8.14 20.44
CA ASN A 213 -1.14 -7.20 21.56
C ASN A 213 -1.25 -5.76 21.06
N GLU A 214 -0.64 -5.45 19.91
CA GLU A 214 -0.77 -4.14 19.26
C GLU A 214 -2.23 -3.85 18.92
N LEU A 215 -2.92 -4.83 18.33
CA LEU A 215 -4.34 -4.72 17.96
C LEU A 215 -5.25 -4.57 19.18
N GLU A 216 -4.98 -5.29 20.27
CA GLU A 216 -5.77 -5.18 21.50
C GLU A 216 -5.63 -3.81 22.15
N ILE A 217 -4.41 -3.28 22.24
CA ILE A 217 -4.18 -1.93 22.77
C ILE A 217 -4.85 -0.89 21.87
N LEU A 218 -4.70 -1.00 20.55
CA LEU A 218 -5.35 -0.08 19.62
C LEU A 218 -6.88 -0.10 19.77
N ALA A 219 -7.50 -1.27 19.95
CA ALA A 219 -8.93 -1.37 20.20
C ALA A 219 -9.34 -0.63 21.48
N LYS A 220 -8.56 -0.75 22.56
CA LYS A 220 -8.79 0.03 23.79
C LYS A 220 -8.61 1.54 23.59
N VAL A 221 -7.65 1.97 22.76
CA VAL A 221 -7.50 3.38 22.40
C VAL A 221 -8.76 3.90 21.71
N PHE A 222 -9.33 3.11 20.78
CA PHE A 222 -10.59 3.44 20.13
C PHE A 222 -11.79 3.45 21.08
N SER A 223 -11.90 2.51 22.04
CA SER A 223 -13.04 2.51 22.97
C SER A 223 -13.02 3.63 24.00
N ARG A 224 -11.84 4.15 24.37
CA ARG A 224 -11.70 5.20 25.41
C ARG A 224 -11.62 6.64 24.89
N GLY A 225 -11.69 6.86 23.57
CA GLY A 225 -11.71 8.18 22.94
C GLY A 225 -12.86 9.13 23.36
N ASP A 226 -13.71 8.69 24.28
CA ASP A 226 -14.99 9.29 24.69
C ASP A 226 -14.88 10.35 25.81
N ILE A 227 -13.74 10.50 26.51
CA ILE A 227 -13.66 11.39 27.69
C ILE A 227 -13.94 12.88 27.33
N ASN A 228 -13.73 13.27 26.06
CA ASN A 228 -14.03 14.61 25.54
C ASN A 228 -15.14 14.64 24.47
N GLY A 229 -15.86 13.52 24.25
CA GLY A 229 -17.02 13.44 23.36
C GLY A 229 -16.76 13.72 21.87
N ASN A 230 -15.52 13.59 21.40
CA ASN A 230 -15.18 13.73 19.98
C ASN A 230 -13.97 12.86 19.60
N LEU A 231 -14.23 11.56 19.43
CA LEU A 231 -13.62 10.74 18.37
C LEU A 231 -14.77 10.23 17.48
N ILE A 232 -15.36 11.21 16.80
CA ILE A 232 -16.03 11.24 15.48
C ILE A 232 -16.21 9.87 14.79
N ASP A 233 -17.45 9.58 14.39
CA ASP A 233 -17.94 8.92 13.16
C ASP A 233 -17.28 7.64 12.57
N ASP A 234 -16.19 7.10 13.14
CA ASP A 234 -15.48 5.92 12.60
C ASP A 234 -15.34 4.78 13.62
N ASN A 235 -16.44 4.46 14.28
CA ASN A 235 -16.59 3.21 15.02
C ASN A 235 -16.34 1.98 14.11
N TYR A 236 -16.34 2.09 12.78
CA TYR A 236 -15.92 1.06 11.83
C TYR A 236 -14.66 0.30 12.30
N PHE A 237 -13.62 1.01 12.76
CA PHE A 237 -12.36 0.39 13.15
C PHE A 237 -12.47 -0.48 14.41
N TYR A 238 -13.33 -0.11 15.37
CA TYR A 238 -13.56 -0.94 16.54
C TYR A 238 -14.18 -2.29 16.15
N GLY A 239 -15.19 -2.26 15.27
CA GLY A 239 -15.81 -3.47 14.72
C GLY A 239 -14.83 -4.27 13.84
N PHE A 240 -13.99 -3.61 13.05
CA PHE A 240 -12.96 -4.27 12.26
C PHE A 240 -11.91 -4.96 13.13
N LEU A 241 -11.45 -4.30 14.19
CA LEU A 241 -10.52 -4.87 15.19
C LEU A 241 -11.14 -6.10 15.88
N PHE A 242 -12.42 -6.05 16.24
CA PHE A 242 -13.15 -7.20 16.78
C PHE A 242 -13.13 -8.41 15.83
N VAL A 243 -13.26 -8.19 14.53
CA VAL A 243 -13.24 -9.25 13.52
C VAL A 243 -11.84 -9.86 13.37
N ILE A 244 -10.80 -9.03 13.25
CA ILE A 244 -9.44 -9.51 12.91
C ILE A 244 -8.68 -10.08 14.12
N LEU A 245 -8.98 -9.64 15.35
CA LEU A 245 -8.36 -10.18 16.56
C LEU A 245 -8.66 -11.68 16.75
N PRO A 246 -7.77 -12.49 17.36
CA PRO A 246 -8.08 -13.87 17.69
C PRO A 246 -9.34 -13.99 18.55
N THR A 247 -10.12 -15.07 18.34
CA THR A 247 -11.42 -15.28 19.03
C THR A 247 -11.33 -15.14 20.56
N GLN A 248 -10.21 -15.54 21.16
CA GLN A 248 -10.02 -15.49 22.61
C GLN A 248 -9.82 -14.07 23.16
N LYS A 249 -9.30 -13.15 22.34
CA LYS A 249 -9.09 -11.73 22.70
C LYS A 249 -10.28 -10.86 22.32
N SER A 250 -10.94 -11.16 21.20
CA SER A 250 -12.09 -10.38 20.73
C SER A 250 -13.24 -10.34 21.73
N VAL A 251 -13.35 -11.33 22.64
CA VAL A 251 -14.37 -11.33 23.71
C VAL A 251 -14.25 -10.10 24.62
N LEU A 252 -13.04 -9.60 24.85
CA LEU A 252 -12.78 -8.44 25.72
C LEU A 252 -13.32 -7.13 25.13
N LEU A 253 -13.59 -7.12 23.82
CA LEU A 253 -14.12 -5.94 23.14
C LEU A 253 -15.65 -5.91 23.13
N LEU A 254 -16.33 -7.00 23.51
CA LEU A 254 -17.79 -7.06 23.46
C LEU A 254 -18.47 -6.07 24.39
N ASP A 255 -17.84 -5.72 25.51
CA ASP A 255 -18.43 -4.81 26.48
C ASP A 255 -18.56 -3.40 25.91
N ASP A 256 -17.58 -2.94 25.11
CA ASP A 256 -17.63 -1.62 24.46
C ASP A 256 -18.24 -1.67 23.05
N MET A 257 -18.64 -2.84 22.53
CA MET A 257 -19.33 -2.96 21.23
C MET A 257 -20.65 -2.19 21.19
N PHE A 258 -21.20 -1.78 22.34
CA PHE A 258 -22.42 -0.97 22.38
C PHE A 258 -22.22 0.37 21.65
N TYR A 259 -21.09 1.03 21.89
CA TYR A 259 -20.74 2.31 21.26
C TYR A 259 -20.65 2.17 19.73
N PHE A 260 -20.17 1.02 19.25
CA PHE A 260 -20.10 0.71 17.82
C PHE A 260 -21.46 0.74 17.12
N PHE A 261 -22.52 0.26 17.80
CA PHE A 261 -23.85 0.13 17.22
C PHE A 261 -24.71 1.40 17.38
N GLU A 262 -24.46 2.27 18.35
CA GLU A 262 -25.34 3.43 18.57
C GLU A 262 -25.20 4.52 17.49
N ASN A 263 -23.99 4.79 17.01
CA ASN A 263 -23.69 6.10 16.41
C ASN A 263 -23.29 6.14 14.93
N GLN A 264 -23.58 5.11 14.12
CA GLN A 264 -23.12 5.11 12.71
C GLN A 264 -23.94 4.25 11.75
N LYS A 265 -23.78 4.53 10.45
CA LYS A 265 -24.09 3.59 9.36
C LYS A 265 -22.95 2.59 9.25
N ILE A 266 -23.25 1.32 9.32
CA ILE A 266 -22.25 0.24 9.28
C ILE A 266 -22.34 -0.46 7.93
N ASP A 267 -21.18 -0.72 7.33
CA ASP A 267 -21.12 -1.54 6.12
C ASP A 267 -21.70 -2.94 6.37
N PHE A 268 -22.53 -3.40 5.44
CA PHE A 268 -23.22 -4.69 5.57
C PHE A 268 -22.23 -5.86 5.63
N CYS A 269 -21.09 -5.80 4.91
CA CYS A 269 -20.09 -6.86 4.95
C CYS A 269 -19.42 -6.92 6.33
N LEU A 270 -19.11 -5.78 6.94
CA LEU A 270 -18.58 -5.74 8.31
C LEU A 270 -19.58 -6.35 9.31
N LEU A 271 -20.88 -6.05 9.19
CA LEU A 271 -21.92 -6.67 10.04
C LEU A 271 -21.93 -8.21 9.92
N GLN A 272 -21.84 -8.74 8.69
CA GLN A 272 -21.75 -10.20 8.49
C GLN A 272 -20.49 -10.80 9.11
N GLN A 273 -19.35 -10.11 9.00
CA GLN A 273 -18.11 -10.56 9.61
C GLN A 273 -18.19 -10.58 11.15
N ILE A 274 -18.77 -9.54 11.76
CA ILE A 274 -19.01 -9.48 13.21
C ILE A 274 -19.93 -10.64 13.64
N LYS A 275 -21.00 -10.90 12.89
CA LYS A 275 -21.92 -12.02 13.15
C LYS A 275 -21.23 -13.38 13.08
N ASN A 276 -20.37 -13.58 12.09
CA ASN A 276 -19.54 -14.80 11.99
C ASN A 276 -18.61 -14.94 13.19
N LYS A 277 -17.99 -13.84 13.64
CA LYS A 277 -17.14 -13.83 14.83
C LYS A 277 -17.93 -14.18 16.11
N LEU A 278 -19.15 -13.67 16.25
CA LEU A 278 -20.05 -14.05 17.35
C LEU A 278 -20.41 -15.54 17.33
N ASN A 279 -20.66 -16.11 16.14
CA ASN A 279 -20.89 -17.55 15.97
C ASN A 279 -19.68 -18.37 16.44
N GLU A 280 -18.45 -17.93 16.14
CA GLU A 280 -17.24 -18.58 16.65
C GLU A 280 -17.12 -18.49 18.17
N LEU A 281 -17.40 -17.31 18.74
CA LEU A 281 -17.34 -17.08 20.18
C LEU A 281 -18.30 -18.00 20.95
N ILE A 282 -19.56 -18.13 20.50
CA ILE A 282 -20.53 -19.01 21.15
C ILE A 282 -20.17 -20.49 20.94
N ALA A 283 -19.72 -20.88 19.74
CA ALA A 283 -19.32 -22.26 19.45
C ALA A 283 -18.14 -22.70 20.32
N LYS A 284 -17.18 -21.81 20.58
CA LYS A 284 -16.03 -22.04 21.47
C LYS A 284 -16.33 -21.78 22.95
N ARG A 285 -17.57 -21.39 23.30
CA ARG A 285 -18.03 -21.09 24.68
C ARG A 285 -17.28 -19.93 25.36
N TYR A 286 -16.84 -18.95 24.58
CA TYR A 286 -16.28 -17.70 25.13
C TYR A 286 -17.36 -16.74 25.62
N ILE A 287 -18.60 -16.89 25.14
CA ILE A 287 -19.75 -16.07 25.55
C ILE A 287 -20.93 -16.95 25.92
N GLU A 288 -21.83 -16.40 26.73
CA GLU A 288 -23.11 -17.03 27.05
C GLU A 288 -24.12 -16.88 25.91
N ARG A 289 -25.13 -17.77 25.93
CA ARG A 289 -26.21 -17.76 24.94
C ARG A 289 -27.00 -16.44 24.97
N SER A 290 -27.23 -15.88 26.15
CA SER A 290 -27.88 -14.58 26.35
C SER A 290 -27.12 -13.44 25.67
N THR A 291 -25.80 -13.37 25.85
CA THR A 291 -24.92 -12.39 25.20
C THR A 291 -24.95 -12.53 23.68
N TYR A 292 -24.88 -13.78 23.17
CA TYR A 292 -24.99 -14.05 21.74
C TYR A 292 -26.34 -13.61 21.16
N GLU A 293 -27.45 -13.95 21.83
CA GLU A 293 -28.80 -13.61 21.38
C GLU A 293 -29.02 -12.08 21.37
N PHE A 294 -28.49 -11.36 22.36
CA PHE A 294 -28.52 -9.90 22.39
C PHE A 294 -27.80 -9.29 21.18
N TRP A 295 -26.51 -9.58 20.99
CA TRP A 295 -25.75 -8.97 19.89
C TRP A 295 -26.23 -9.39 18.51
N SER A 296 -26.67 -10.64 18.35
CA SER A 296 -27.24 -11.12 17.09
C SER A 296 -28.51 -10.36 16.70
N LYS A 297 -29.32 -9.98 17.71
CA LYS A 297 -30.50 -9.14 17.50
C LYS A 297 -30.11 -7.72 17.09
N GLU A 298 -29.16 -7.10 17.77
CA GLU A 298 -28.70 -5.74 17.44
C GLU A 298 -28.13 -5.67 16.01
N ILE A 299 -27.32 -6.65 15.61
CA ILE A 299 -26.82 -6.77 14.23
C ILE A 299 -27.99 -6.89 13.24
N SER A 300 -28.98 -7.75 13.52
CA SER A 300 -30.12 -7.96 12.62
C SER A 300 -31.03 -6.73 12.50
N VAL A 301 -31.04 -5.85 13.51
CA VAL A 301 -31.73 -4.56 13.43
C VAL A 301 -30.97 -3.65 12.47
N LYS A 302 -29.65 -3.50 12.65
CA LYS A 302 -28.82 -2.65 11.78
C LYS A 302 -28.74 -3.12 10.34
N GLU A 303 -28.73 -4.44 10.10
CA GLU A 303 -28.79 -5.02 8.75
C GLU A 303 -29.99 -4.52 7.95
N LYS A 304 -31.12 -4.19 8.61
CA LYS A 304 -32.32 -3.67 7.94
C LYS A 304 -32.18 -2.21 7.51
N ASP A 305 -31.32 -1.45 8.19
CA ASP A 305 -31.05 -0.05 7.89
C ASP A 305 -30.04 0.10 6.73
N CYS A 306 -29.42 -1.01 6.31
CA CYS A 306 -28.49 -1.08 5.18
C CYS A 306 -29.17 -1.31 3.81
N ILE A 307 -30.50 -1.55 3.78
CA ILE A 307 -31.30 -1.86 2.59
C ILE A 307 -32.08 -0.63 2.11
#